data_AF-A0A7G6YH10-F1
#
_entry.id   AF-A0A7G6YH10-F1
#
_cell.length_a   1.000
_cell.length_b   1.000
_cell.length_c   1.000
_cell.angle_alpha   90.00
_cell.angle_beta   90.00
_cell.angle_gamma   90.00
#
_symmetry.space_group_name_H-M   'P 1'
#
loop_
_entity.id
_entity.type
_entity.pdbx_description
1 polymer ?
#
loop_
_entity_poly.entity_id
_entity_poly.type
_entity_poly.pdbx_seq_one_letter_code
_entity_poly.pdbx_strand_id
1 'polypeptide(L)'
;MVLIGISAYVWVSPTGAPLREAVADATETVTPFATQNAELKRNLDRATQTIASQKGKMTAMQAESVAAQAGAAKQLAVAQQKAQAAQSELASVKAQLAAAQAKSGNSSTHSSTGAGASGKPASSSSGSADTPVTAPARADLLDPSTRYFGMYTDQAPFNWATFDATSTKIGVSPNLVGYFQGWDQTFRADAVKRAWQQGRMPMMTWESRPSSADNSSNSAPDYSLPKIIGGDFDAYLHQYAKDVVASGLPLAIRLDHEMNGIWYPWSENDGAGNPINGNSPGDYVKMWRHVHDIFQQEGANDLVVWVWAPNIVNNLPATHKAAGYLENLYPGDDYVDWVGLSGYLRPPYKSDNDFSFGYTFQPSLDKLRSITKKPIILAEVGASETDGHKPGWITSFFTALAKPENSDIIGFSWFNLAVTSYVEGVRATNDWRIDSRSDTLSAFIAGLTRPEDDFTLTPAP
;
A
#
# COMPACT_ATOMS: atom_id res chain seq x y z
N MET A 1 -33.56 -49.62 6.62
CA MET A 1 -33.99 -50.74 5.74
C MET A 1 -33.67 -52.12 6.37
N VAL A 2 -33.97 -52.32 7.66
CA VAL A 2 -33.83 -53.65 8.33
C VAL A 2 -35.09 -54.03 9.14
N LEU A 3 -36.15 -53.19 9.11
CA LEU A 3 -37.40 -53.43 9.86
C LEU A 3 -38.62 -53.76 8.97
N ILE A 4 -38.43 -53.95 7.66
CA ILE A 4 -39.53 -54.27 6.73
C ILE A 4 -39.70 -55.80 6.55
N GLY A 5 -38.77 -56.61 7.07
CA GLY A 5 -38.78 -58.07 6.88
C GLY A 5 -39.67 -58.87 7.83
N ILE A 6 -40.28 -58.28 8.86
CA ILE A 6 -41.01 -59.03 9.92
C ILE A 6 -42.53 -58.82 9.89
N SER A 7 -43.05 -57.86 9.11
CA SER A 7 -44.49 -57.56 9.11
C SER A 7 -45.35 -58.55 8.32
N ALA A 8 -44.77 -59.47 7.53
CA ALA A 8 -45.53 -60.41 6.71
C ALA A 8 -45.78 -61.79 7.35
N TYR A 9 -45.16 -62.13 8.49
CA TYR A 9 -45.34 -63.44 9.16
C TYR A 9 -46.15 -63.36 10.47
N VAL A 10 -46.77 -62.21 10.77
CA VAL A 10 -47.50 -61.99 12.04
C VAL A 10 -49.02 -62.23 11.90
N TRP A 11 -49.54 -62.39 10.68
CA TRP A 11 -50.99 -62.47 10.44
C TRP A 11 -51.56 -63.86 10.11
N VAL A 12 -50.76 -64.94 10.21
CA VAL A 12 -51.26 -66.32 10.03
C VAL A 12 -50.51 -67.31 10.95
N SER A 13 -50.77 -67.31 12.26
CA SER A 13 -50.61 -68.49 13.14
C SER A 13 -51.14 -68.22 14.57
N PRO A 14 -51.89 -69.14 15.21
CA PRO A 14 -52.39 -68.97 16.59
C PRO A 14 -51.34 -69.07 17.71
N THR A 15 -50.06 -69.28 17.39
CA THR A 15 -48.96 -69.43 18.39
C THR A 15 -47.96 -68.27 18.38
N GLY A 16 -48.37 -67.10 17.86
CA GLY A 16 -47.50 -65.92 17.71
C GLY A 16 -47.13 -65.18 19.00
N ALA A 17 -47.49 -65.67 20.19
CA ALA A 17 -47.23 -64.97 21.46
C ALA A 17 -45.73 -64.69 21.69
N PRO A 18 -44.80 -65.68 21.68
CA PRO A 18 -43.39 -65.42 21.95
C PRO A 18 -42.69 -64.59 20.87
N LEU A 19 -43.12 -64.67 19.61
CA LEU A 19 -42.55 -63.83 18.53
C LEU A 19 -43.08 -62.39 18.61
N ARG A 20 -44.36 -62.21 18.95
CA ARG A 20 -44.94 -60.87 19.19
C ARG A 20 -44.36 -60.22 20.43
N GLU A 21 -44.07 -61.01 21.46
CA GLU A 21 -43.40 -60.56 22.68
C GLU A 21 -41.95 -60.18 22.39
N ALA A 22 -41.19 -60.99 21.65
CA ALA A 22 -39.83 -60.64 21.22
C ALA A 22 -39.78 -59.40 20.31
N VAL A 23 -40.77 -59.23 19.41
CA VAL A 23 -40.88 -58.02 18.58
C VAL A 23 -41.34 -56.82 19.40
N ALA A 24 -42.23 -57.00 20.38
CA ALA A 24 -42.65 -55.94 21.30
C ALA A 24 -41.47 -55.49 22.17
N ASP A 25 -40.70 -56.42 22.73
CA ASP A 25 -39.53 -56.18 23.57
C ASP A 25 -38.38 -55.54 22.77
N ALA A 26 -38.15 -55.99 21.53
CA ALA A 26 -37.22 -55.35 20.59
C ALA A 26 -37.68 -53.93 20.17
N THR A 27 -38.99 -53.71 20.03
CA THR A 27 -39.55 -52.39 19.73
C THR A 27 -39.46 -51.47 20.95
N GLU A 28 -39.71 -52.00 22.15
CA GLU A 28 -39.61 -51.29 23.43
C GLU A 28 -38.16 -50.90 23.75
N THR A 29 -37.18 -51.72 23.35
CA THR A 29 -35.75 -51.39 23.46
C THR A 29 -35.25 -50.41 22.39
N VAL A 30 -35.80 -50.41 21.16
CA VAL A 30 -35.36 -49.52 20.06
C VAL A 30 -36.05 -48.15 20.08
N THR A 31 -37.30 -48.06 20.58
CA THR A 31 -38.09 -46.82 20.62
C THR A 31 -37.42 -45.69 21.43
N PRO A 32 -36.78 -45.94 22.58
CA PRO A 32 -36.00 -44.95 23.31
C PRO A 32 -34.86 -44.37 22.47
N PHE A 33 -34.14 -45.20 21.69
CA PHE A 33 -33.07 -44.73 20.81
C PHE A 33 -33.59 -43.92 19.62
N ALA A 34 -34.74 -44.28 19.05
CA ALA A 34 -35.38 -43.50 17.99
C ALA A 34 -35.82 -42.10 18.50
N THR A 35 -36.38 -42.06 19.71
CA THR A 35 -36.78 -40.82 20.38
C THR A 35 -35.57 -39.96 20.74
N GLN A 36 -34.52 -40.58 21.28
CA GLN A 36 -33.25 -39.93 21.61
C GLN A 36 -32.57 -39.37 20.36
N ASN A 37 -32.55 -40.11 19.24
CA ASN A 37 -32.00 -39.62 17.96
C ASN A 37 -32.78 -38.43 17.41
N ALA A 38 -34.12 -38.46 17.50
CA ALA A 38 -34.96 -37.33 17.09
C ALA A 38 -34.71 -36.09 17.98
N GLU A 39 -34.49 -36.29 19.28
CA GLU A 39 -34.13 -35.23 20.21
C GLU A 39 -32.73 -34.66 19.97
N LEU A 40 -31.72 -35.53 19.78
CA LEU A 40 -30.36 -35.11 19.41
C LEU A 40 -30.35 -34.29 18.12
N LYS A 41 -31.14 -34.69 17.11
CA LYS A 41 -31.30 -33.92 15.88
C LYS A 41 -31.90 -32.54 16.13
N ARG A 42 -32.98 -32.44 16.92
CA ARG A 42 -33.57 -31.15 17.31
C ARG A 42 -32.59 -30.28 18.10
N ASN A 43 -31.78 -30.87 18.97
CA ASN A 43 -30.76 -30.17 19.74
C ASN A 43 -29.63 -29.67 18.83
N LEU A 44 -29.18 -30.47 17.87
CA LEU A 44 -28.21 -30.07 16.85
C LEU A 44 -28.73 -28.92 15.98
N ASP A 45 -29.98 -29.00 15.53
CA ASP A 45 -30.62 -27.94 14.73
C ASP A 45 -30.70 -26.63 15.53
N ARG A 46 -31.10 -26.70 16.81
CA ARG A 46 -31.15 -25.53 17.72
C ARG A 46 -29.76 -24.96 17.99
N ALA A 47 -28.76 -25.82 18.22
CA ALA A 47 -27.38 -25.39 18.43
C ALA A 47 -26.83 -24.69 17.18
N THR A 48 -27.08 -25.24 15.99
CA THR A 48 -26.69 -24.66 14.70
C THR A 48 -27.32 -23.30 14.49
N GLN A 49 -28.63 -23.15 14.75
CA GLN A 49 -29.32 -21.87 14.67
C GLN A 49 -28.78 -20.85 15.69
N THR A 50 -28.48 -21.29 16.91
CA THR A 50 -27.90 -20.43 17.96
C THR A 50 -26.52 -19.94 17.56
N ILE A 51 -25.66 -20.83 17.05
CA ILE A 51 -24.31 -20.48 16.55
C ILE A 51 -24.43 -19.47 15.40
N ALA A 52 -25.34 -19.70 14.43
CA ALA A 52 -25.56 -18.78 13.32
C ALA A 52 -26.01 -17.39 13.81
N SER A 53 -26.96 -17.35 14.77
CA SER A 53 -27.43 -16.09 15.37
C SER A 53 -26.34 -15.36 16.15
N GLN A 54 -25.58 -16.07 16.98
CA GLN A 54 -24.45 -15.51 17.74
C GLN A 54 -23.35 -14.99 16.81
N LYS A 55 -23.03 -15.73 15.75
CA LYS A 55 -22.11 -15.29 14.70
C LYS A 55 -22.59 -14.00 14.01
N GLY A 56 -23.89 -13.91 13.72
CA GLY A 56 -24.49 -12.70 13.17
C GLY A 56 -24.36 -11.49 14.11
N LYS A 57 -24.68 -11.68 15.40
CA LYS A 57 -24.53 -10.63 16.43
C LYS A 57 -23.07 -10.18 16.59
N MET A 58 -22.13 -11.13 16.63
CA MET A 58 -20.70 -10.85 16.74
C MET A 58 -20.20 -10.05 15.53
N THR A 59 -20.65 -10.41 14.32
CA THR A 59 -20.32 -9.68 13.09
C THR A 59 -20.84 -8.25 13.13
N ALA A 60 -22.08 -8.05 13.59
CA ALA A 60 -22.66 -6.72 13.75
C ALA A 60 -21.90 -5.86 14.78
N MET A 61 -21.62 -6.42 15.96
CA MET A 61 -20.82 -5.74 16.98
C MET A 61 -19.41 -5.39 16.49
N GLN A 62 -18.79 -6.27 15.69
CA GLN A 62 -17.48 -6.00 15.12
C GLN A 62 -17.54 -4.86 14.09
N ALA A 63 -18.59 -4.82 13.25
CA ALA A 63 -18.81 -3.72 12.32
C ALA A 63 -19.04 -2.38 13.03
N GLU A 64 -19.83 -2.38 14.11
CA GLU A 64 -20.04 -1.19 14.95
C GLU A 64 -18.75 -0.71 15.60
N SER A 65 -17.94 -1.64 16.14
CA SER A 65 -16.64 -1.34 16.74
C SER A 65 -15.68 -0.72 15.72
N VAL A 66 -15.57 -1.31 14.52
CA VAL A 66 -14.71 -0.78 13.45
C VAL A 66 -15.19 0.59 12.97
N ALA A 67 -16.50 0.80 12.85
CA ALA A 67 -17.05 2.12 12.51
C ALA A 67 -16.72 3.16 13.58
N ALA A 68 -16.78 2.80 14.87
CA ALA A 68 -16.38 3.68 15.96
C ALA A 68 -14.87 3.99 15.92
N GLN A 69 -14.03 3.00 15.63
CA GLN A 69 -12.58 3.18 15.44
C GLN A 69 -12.28 4.14 14.27
N ALA A 70 -12.95 3.98 13.14
CA ALA A 70 -12.80 4.88 11.99
C ALA A 70 -13.26 6.31 12.34
N GLY A 71 -14.37 6.45 13.08
CA GLY A 71 -14.82 7.74 13.59
C GLY A 71 -13.79 8.41 14.49
N ALA A 72 -13.17 7.66 15.41
CA ALA A 72 -12.11 8.15 16.27
C ALA A 72 -10.84 8.54 15.48
N ALA A 73 -10.45 7.73 14.48
CA ALA A 73 -9.34 8.04 13.58
C ALA A 73 -9.57 9.34 12.80
N LYS A 74 -10.79 9.55 12.29
CA LYS A 74 -11.17 10.81 11.62
C LYS A 74 -11.09 12.00 12.58
N GLN A 75 -11.55 11.85 13.83
CA GLN A 75 -11.44 12.91 14.83
C GLN A 75 -9.99 13.21 15.22
N LEU A 76 -9.14 12.19 15.34
CA LEU A 76 -7.71 12.35 15.59
C LEU A 76 -7.04 13.14 14.46
N ALA A 77 -7.33 12.80 13.20
CA ALA A 77 -6.83 13.53 12.03
C ALA A 77 -7.25 15.00 12.04
N VAL A 78 -8.52 15.30 12.35
CA VAL A 78 -9.01 16.68 12.48
C VAL A 78 -8.28 17.43 13.61
N ALA A 79 -8.04 16.76 14.74
CA ALA A 79 -7.32 17.35 15.86
C ALA A 79 -5.84 17.65 15.52
N GLN A 80 -5.16 16.73 14.84
CA GLN A 80 -3.79 16.92 14.35
C GLN A 80 -3.69 18.12 13.40
N GLN A 81 -4.59 18.23 12.42
CA GLN A 81 -4.59 19.36 11.48
C GLN A 81 -4.80 20.71 12.19
N LYS A 82 -5.73 20.77 13.17
CA LYS A 82 -5.93 21.98 13.99
C LYS A 82 -4.69 22.34 14.80
N ALA A 83 -4.00 21.35 15.36
CA ALA A 83 -2.77 21.56 16.11
C ALA A 83 -1.64 22.10 15.21
N GLN A 84 -1.47 21.53 14.01
CA GLN A 84 -0.49 22.01 13.02
C GLN A 84 -0.78 23.44 12.56
N ALA A 85 -2.05 23.77 12.30
CA ALA A 85 -2.46 25.13 11.95
C ALA A 85 -2.14 26.13 13.07
N ALA A 86 -2.47 25.79 14.32
CA ALA A 86 -2.17 26.63 15.48
C ALA A 86 -0.66 26.81 15.71
N GLN A 87 0.14 25.76 15.50
CA GLN A 87 1.60 25.84 15.58
C GLN A 87 2.18 26.78 14.50
N SER A 88 1.64 26.72 13.28
CA SER A 88 2.04 27.59 12.17
C SER A 88 1.69 29.06 12.44
N GLU A 89 0.50 29.32 12.99
CA GLU A 89 0.09 30.66 13.42
C GLU A 89 0.99 31.19 14.54
N LEU A 90 1.30 30.36 15.54
CA LEU A 90 2.22 30.71 16.62
C LEU A 90 3.63 31.04 16.09
N ALA A 91 4.13 30.28 15.13
CA ALA A 91 5.42 30.55 14.49
C ALA A 91 5.42 31.90 13.76
N SER A 92 4.35 32.20 13.02
CA SER A 92 4.16 33.48 12.35
C SER A 92 4.11 34.65 13.34
N VAL A 93 3.34 34.53 14.42
CA VAL A 93 3.26 35.56 15.48
C VAL A 93 4.61 35.77 16.16
N LYS A 94 5.36 34.70 16.44
CA LYS A 94 6.73 34.80 17.00
C LYS A 94 7.67 35.53 16.04
N ALA A 95 7.62 35.24 14.74
CA ALA A 95 8.43 35.92 13.73
C ALA A 95 8.08 37.42 13.63
N GLN A 96 6.79 37.76 13.66
CA GLN A 96 6.33 39.16 13.69
C GLN A 96 6.80 39.89 14.94
N LEU A 97 6.74 39.25 16.12
CA LEU A 97 7.22 39.82 17.37
C LEU A 97 8.73 40.07 17.34
N ALA A 98 9.52 39.10 16.86
CA ALA A 98 10.96 39.25 16.71
C ALA A 98 11.32 40.40 15.75
N ALA A 99 10.60 40.52 14.63
CA ALA A 99 10.78 41.63 13.68
C ALA A 99 10.40 43.00 14.29
N ALA A 100 9.36 43.05 15.13
CA ALA A 100 8.98 44.26 15.85
C ALA A 100 10.02 44.67 16.89
N GLN A 101 10.59 43.70 17.62
CA GLN A 101 11.67 43.93 18.59
C GLN A 101 12.97 44.36 17.93
N ALA A 102 13.31 43.82 16.76
CA ALA A 102 14.46 44.27 15.98
C ALA A 102 14.31 45.73 15.49
N LYS A 103 13.07 46.14 15.15
CA LYS A 103 12.76 47.53 14.78
C LYS A 103 12.78 48.48 15.97
N SER A 104 12.43 48.03 17.18
CA SER A 104 12.50 48.87 18.38
C SER A 104 13.93 48.99 18.94
N GLY A 105 14.80 48.00 18.70
CA GLY A 105 16.22 48.06 19.05
C GLY A 105 17.07 48.97 18.14
N ASN A 106 16.55 49.38 16.99
CA ASN A 106 17.25 50.24 16.02
C ASN A 106 16.68 51.67 16.01
N SER A 107 16.34 52.23 17.18
CA SER A 107 15.94 53.63 17.30
C SER A 107 17.16 54.53 17.58
N SER A 108 17.95 54.81 16.55
CA SER A 108 18.62 56.11 16.45
C SER A 108 18.69 56.53 14.99
N THR A 109 18.18 57.74 14.72
CA THR A 109 18.15 58.48 13.43
C THR A 109 17.24 57.87 12.33
N HIS A 110 16.26 58.54 11.72
CA HIS A 110 16.12 59.95 11.34
C HIS A 110 14.64 60.31 11.08
N SER A 111 14.40 61.62 11.05
CA SER A 111 13.13 62.35 10.95
C SER A 111 12.48 62.38 9.55
N SER A 112 11.13 62.34 9.58
CA SER A 112 10.12 63.02 8.75
C SER A 112 10.27 63.15 7.22
N THR A 113 9.23 62.74 6.47
CA THR A 113 8.25 63.63 5.79
C THR A 113 7.36 62.84 4.82
N GLY A 114 6.10 63.28 4.63
CA GLY A 114 5.45 63.23 3.31
C GLY A 114 4.15 62.44 3.12
N ALA A 115 3.02 63.15 3.30
CA ALA A 115 1.82 63.21 2.47
C ALA A 115 1.10 61.92 1.96
N GLY A 116 -0.22 61.91 2.19
CA GLY A 116 -1.10 60.81 1.83
C GLY A 116 -1.60 60.77 0.39
N ALA A 117 -2.25 59.66 0.06
CA ALA A 117 -3.21 59.55 -1.03
C ALA A 117 -4.25 58.48 -0.68
N SER A 118 -5.49 58.92 -0.58
CA SER A 118 -6.70 58.11 -0.44
C SER A 118 -7.02 57.40 -1.77
N GLY A 119 -6.79 56.09 -1.82
CA GLY A 119 -7.23 55.21 -2.92
C GLY A 119 -8.56 54.54 -2.59
N LYS A 120 -9.60 54.86 -3.38
CA LYS A 120 -10.94 54.28 -3.34
C LYS A 120 -10.90 52.77 -3.69
N PRO A 121 -11.71 51.89 -3.07
CA PRO A 121 -11.76 50.48 -3.44
C PRO A 121 -12.55 50.31 -4.75
N ALA A 122 -11.93 49.71 -5.76
CA ALA A 122 -12.60 49.28 -6.97
C ALA A 122 -13.21 47.89 -6.75
N SER A 123 -14.53 47.77 -6.94
CA SER A 123 -15.30 46.54 -6.84
C SER A 123 -15.22 45.71 -8.13
N SER A 124 -14.81 44.46 -7.97
CA SER A 124 -15.27 43.24 -8.66
C SER A 124 -15.31 43.16 -10.19
N SER A 125 -14.45 42.30 -10.74
CA SER A 125 -14.90 41.27 -11.68
C SER A 125 -14.47 39.90 -11.16
N SER A 126 -15.35 39.23 -10.42
CA SER A 126 -15.17 37.84 -10.00
C SER A 126 -15.41 36.91 -11.20
N GLY A 127 -14.41 36.78 -12.05
CA GLY A 127 -14.21 35.52 -12.75
C GLY A 127 -13.64 34.56 -11.72
N SER A 128 -14.31 33.43 -11.47
CA SER A 128 -13.73 32.31 -10.75
C SER A 128 -12.60 31.74 -11.61
N ALA A 129 -11.44 32.39 -11.58
CA ALA A 129 -10.20 31.77 -12.00
C ALA A 129 -9.94 30.64 -10.99
N ASP A 130 -9.99 29.40 -11.46
CA ASP A 130 -9.61 28.24 -10.66
C ASP A 130 -8.26 28.52 -10.02
N THR A 131 -8.20 28.49 -8.69
CA THR A 131 -6.94 28.61 -7.95
C THR A 131 -5.95 27.58 -8.51
N PRO A 132 -4.74 27.99 -8.95
CA PRO A 132 -3.74 27.05 -9.45
C PRO A 132 -3.48 25.96 -8.42
N VAL A 133 -3.38 24.72 -8.89
CA VAL A 133 -3.03 23.57 -8.04
C VAL A 133 -1.58 23.77 -7.59
N THR A 134 -1.33 23.69 -6.29
CA THR A 134 0.00 23.84 -5.70
C THR A 134 0.45 22.54 -5.04
N ALA A 135 1.75 22.34 -4.93
CA ALA A 135 2.38 21.27 -4.18
C ALA A 135 3.40 21.84 -3.19
N PRO A 136 3.77 21.11 -2.13
CA PRO A 136 4.93 21.43 -1.30
C PRO A 136 6.21 21.52 -2.14
N ALA A 137 7.22 22.24 -1.63
CA ALA A 137 8.52 22.27 -2.28
C ALA A 137 9.15 20.87 -2.25
N ARG A 138 9.91 20.51 -3.29
CA ARG A 138 10.57 19.19 -3.38
C ARG A 138 11.38 18.84 -2.13
N ALA A 139 12.09 19.82 -1.55
CA ALA A 139 12.86 19.61 -0.32
C ALA A 139 12.01 19.12 0.86
N ASP A 140 10.79 19.64 1.01
CA ASP A 140 9.85 19.23 2.06
C ASP A 140 9.27 17.84 1.81
N LEU A 141 9.26 17.40 0.54
CA LEU A 141 8.85 16.05 0.18
C LEU A 141 9.95 15.05 0.52
N LEU A 142 11.22 15.38 0.22
CA LEU A 142 12.34 14.45 0.36
C LEU A 142 12.56 13.94 1.79
N ASP A 143 12.41 14.81 2.77
CA ASP A 143 12.62 14.53 4.20
C ASP A 143 11.38 14.97 4.99
N PRO A 144 10.29 14.21 4.92
CA PRO A 144 9.04 14.61 5.53
C PRO A 144 9.15 14.49 7.05
N SER A 145 8.67 15.50 7.78
CA SER A 145 8.64 15.47 9.26
C SER A 145 7.73 14.38 9.84
N THR A 146 6.92 13.75 8.99
CA THR A 146 5.91 12.75 9.32
C THR A 146 5.87 11.69 8.25
N ARG A 147 5.50 10.46 8.61
CA ARG A 147 5.52 9.34 7.67
C ARG A 147 4.44 9.48 6.60
N TYR A 148 4.79 9.13 5.36
CA TYR A 148 3.84 8.92 4.28
C TYR A 148 2.98 7.68 4.55
N PHE A 149 1.67 7.84 4.35
CA PHE A 149 0.74 6.74 4.17
C PHE A 149 0.21 6.83 2.74
N GLY A 150 0.60 5.85 1.92
CA GLY A 150 0.22 5.74 0.53
C GLY A 150 -0.73 4.59 0.24
N MET A 151 -1.41 4.66 -0.89
CA MET A 151 -2.24 3.56 -1.38
C MET A 151 -2.26 3.47 -2.91
N TYR A 152 -2.18 2.26 -3.44
CA TYR A 152 -2.55 1.90 -4.81
C TYR A 152 -3.97 1.35 -4.84
N THR A 153 -4.77 1.78 -5.81
CA THR A 153 -6.05 1.15 -6.16
C THR A 153 -6.12 1.00 -7.67
N ASP A 154 -7.06 0.21 -8.19
CA ASP A 154 -7.09 -0.16 -9.62
C ASP A 154 -7.10 1.03 -10.58
N GLN A 155 -7.68 2.16 -10.13
CA GLN A 155 -7.95 3.29 -11.01
C GLN A 155 -7.47 4.63 -10.45
N ALA A 156 -6.95 4.70 -9.21
CA ALA A 156 -6.37 5.97 -8.74
C ALA A 156 -5.06 6.28 -9.48
N PRO A 157 -4.76 7.55 -9.77
CA PRO A 157 -5.53 8.77 -9.50
C PRO A 157 -6.61 9.11 -10.54
N PHE A 158 -6.84 8.25 -11.54
CA PHE A 158 -7.81 8.44 -12.63
C PHE A 158 -9.29 8.26 -12.21
N ASN A 159 -9.53 7.56 -11.11
CA ASN A 159 -10.81 7.45 -10.42
C ASN A 159 -10.57 7.25 -8.92
N TRP A 160 -11.25 8.06 -8.10
CA TRP A 160 -11.07 8.06 -6.65
C TRP A 160 -12.06 7.17 -5.90
N ALA A 161 -13.06 6.56 -6.56
CA ALA A 161 -14.16 5.87 -5.88
C ALA A 161 -13.69 4.79 -4.89
N THR A 162 -12.82 3.86 -5.32
CA THR A 162 -12.27 2.82 -4.42
C THR A 162 -11.37 3.44 -3.36
N PHE A 163 -10.55 4.41 -3.74
CA PHE A 163 -9.61 5.06 -2.84
C PHE A 163 -10.33 5.79 -1.68
N ASP A 164 -11.35 6.58 -2.01
CA ASP A 164 -12.13 7.34 -1.06
C ASP A 164 -13.03 6.42 -0.22
N ALA A 165 -13.64 5.39 -0.83
CA ALA A 165 -14.43 4.40 -0.09
C ALA A 165 -13.60 3.64 0.95
N THR A 166 -12.37 3.23 0.61
CA THR A 166 -11.44 2.64 1.57
C THR A 166 -11.00 3.67 2.62
N SER A 167 -10.69 4.90 2.23
CA SER A 167 -10.35 5.99 3.16
C SER A 167 -11.47 6.24 4.19
N THR A 168 -12.73 6.27 3.75
CA THR A 168 -13.90 6.42 4.65
C THR A 168 -14.00 5.27 5.66
N LYS A 169 -13.70 4.03 5.25
CA LYS A 169 -13.71 2.87 6.16
C LYS A 169 -12.57 2.90 7.17
N ILE A 170 -11.42 3.47 6.83
CA ILE A 170 -10.28 3.64 7.73
C ILE A 170 -10.49 4.86 8.65
N GLY A 171 -11.19 5.90 8.16
CA GLY A 171 -11.41 7.18 8.84
C GLY A 171 -10.40 8.27 8.45
N VAL A 172 -9.33 7.90 7.75
CA VAL A 172 -8.27 8.82 7.29
C VAL A 172 -7.96 8.57 5.82
N SER A 173 -7.48 9.60 5.13
CA SER A 173 -7.07 9.54 3.73
C SER A 173 -5.55 9.47 3.61
N PRO A 174 -5.01 8.53 2.80
CA PRO A 174 -3.59 8.49 2.46
C PRO A 174 -3.14 9.79 1.77
N ASN A 175 -1.92 10.23 2.07
CA ASN A 175 -1.27 11.43 1.52
C ASN A 175 -0.30 11.12 0.36
N LEU A 176 -0.20 9.87 -0.03
CA LEU A 176 0.52 9.42 -1.23
C LEU A 176 -0.40 8.53 -2.08
N VAL A 177 -0.32 8.65 -3.40
CA VAL A 177 -1.09 7.82 -4.34
C VAL A 177 -0.15 7.16 -5.34
N GLY A 178 -0.22 5.84 -5.41
CA GLY A 178 0.56 5.05 -6.35
C GLY A 178 -0.21 4.76 -7.65
N TYR A 179 0.48 4.80 -8.79
CA TYR A 179 -0.03 4.31 -10.07
C TYR A 179 1.10 3.76 -10.95
N PHE A 180 0.76 3.04 -12.02
CA PHE A 180 1.71 2.45 -12.97
C PHE A 180 1.57 3.11 -14.34
N GLN A 181 2.67 3.20 -15.06
CA GLN A 181 2.71 3.64 -16.44
C GLN A 181 3.84 2.94 -17.20
N GLY A 182 3.55 2.45 -18.40
CA GLY A 182 4.55 1.92 -19.34
C GLY A 182 5.12 3.00 -20.26
N TRP A 183 6.21 2.67 -20.95
CA TRP A 183 6.89 3.56 -21.92
C TRP A 183 6.18 3.68 -23.28
N ASP A 184 5.04 3.00 -23.44
CA ASP A 184 4.13 3.15 -24.58
C ASP A 184 3.17 4.36 -24.45
N GLN A 185 3.29 5.14 -23.38
CA GLN A 185 2.41 6.26 -23.05
C GLN A 185 3.19 7.55 -22.80
N THR A 186 2.64 8.69 -23.23
CA THR A 186 3.17 10.02 -22.89
C THR A 186 2.94 10.36 -21.42
N PHE A 187 3.65 11.37 -20.90
CA PHE A 187 3.50 11.80 -19.50
C PHE A 187 2.04 12.16 -19.16
N ARG A 188 1.55 11.63 -18.04
CA ARG A 188 0.18 11.84 -17.54
C ARG A 188 0.12 13.01 -16.56
N ALA A 189 0.27 14.23 -17.07
CA ALA A 189 0.16 15.46 -16.27
C ALA A 189 -1.21 15.56 -15.54
N ASP A 190 -2.26 14.97 -16.10
CA ASP A 190 -3.57 14.89 -15.46
C ASP A 190 -3.56 14.01 -14.20
N ALA A 191 -2.79 12.91 -14.18
CA ALA A 191 -2.62 12.07 -12.99
C ALA A 191 -1.99 12.87 -11.84
N VAL A 192 -0.88 13.56 -12.16
CA VAL A 192 -0.13 14.38 -11.19
C VAL A 192 -0.98 15.55 -10.68
N LYS A 193 -1.64 16.29 -11.58
CA LYS A 193 -2.53 17.39 -11.20
C LYS A 193 -3.67 16.91 -10.30
N ARG A 194 -4.32 15.80 -10.63
CA ARG A 194 -5.42 15.25 -9.82
C ARG A 194 -4.97 14.77 -8.45
N ALA A 195 -3.77 14.21 -8.34
CA ALA A 195 -3.20 13.83 -7.05
C ALA A 195 -3.00 15.07 -6.16
N TRP A 196 -2.37 16.12 -6.68
CA TRP A 196 -2.16 17.36 -5.92
C TRP A 196 -3.43 18.16 -5.63
N GLN A 197 -4.47 18.07 -6.49
CA GLN A 197 -5.80 18.60 -6.16
C GLN A 197 -6.40 17.98 -4.90
N GLN A 198 -5.99 16.76 -4.56
CA GLN A 198 -6.38 16.05 -3.33
C GLN A 198 -5.32 16.15 -2.24
N GLY A 199 -4.25 16.94 -2.43
CA GLY A 199 -3.14 17.09 -1.49
C GLY A 199 -2.29 15.83 -1.35
N ARG A 200 -2.21 14.99 -2.39
CA ARG A 200 -1.51 13.70 -2.35
C ARG A 200 -0.27 13.73 -3.25
N MET A 201 0.86 13.27 -2.74
CA MET A 201 2.09 13.05 -3.53
C MET A 201 1.86 11.89 -4.50
N PRO A 202 1.96 12.09 -5.84
CA PRO A 202 1.90 10.99 -6.78
C PRO A 202 3.23 10.23 -6.82
N MET A 203 3.17 8.91 -6.69
CA MET A 203 4.29 8.00 -6.98
C MET A 203 3.96 7.16 -8.20
N MET A 204 4.64 7.44 -9.31
CA MET A 204 4.52 6.70 -10.55
C MET A 204 5.54 5.56 -10.57
N THR A 205 5.07 4.33 -10.69
CA THR A 205 5.92 3.21 -11.12
C THR A 205 6.02 3.26 -12.62
N TRP A 206 7.22 3.53 -13.12
CA TRP A 206 7.47 3.75 -14.53
C TRP A 206 8.24 2.57 -15.10
N GLU A 207 7.62 1.85 -16.02
CA GLU A 207 8.09 0.56 -16.50
C GLU A 207 8.55 0.67 -17.95
N SER A 208 9.78 0.27 -18.24
CA SER A 208 10.34 0.17 -19.60
C SER A 208 9.75 -1.02 -20.37
N ARG A 209 8.43 -0.97 -20.60
CA ARG A 209 7.63 -1.91 -21.40
C ARG A 209 6.25 -1.31 -21.69
N PRO A 210 5.42 -1.92 -22.55
CA PRO A 210 4.04 -1.49 -22.73
C PRO A 210 3.18 -1.71 -21.48
N SER A 211 2.25 -0.79 -21.20
CA SER A 211 1.38 -0.81 -20.01
C SER A 211 0.43 -2.01 -19.97
N SER A 212 0.14 -2.62 -21.13
CA SER A 212 -0.70 -3.82 -21.24
C SER A 212 0.09 -5.12 -21.12
N ALA A 213 1.41 -5.07 -20.90
CA ALA A 213 2.22 -6.27 -20.74
C ALA A 213 1.79 -7.06 -19.50
N ASP A 214 1.85 -8.40 -19.59
CA ASP A 214 1.61 -9.26 -18.43
C ASP A 214 2.68 -9.00 -17.36
N ASN A 215 2.26 -8.79 -16.12
CA ASN A 215 3.15 -8.64 -14.97
C ASN A 215 4.00 -9.89 -14.69
N SER A 216 3.68 -11.03 -15.29
CA SER A 216 4.47 -12.26 -15.22
C SER A 216 5.41 -12.46 -16.42
N SER A 217 5.44 -11.52 -17.37
CA SER A 217 6.30 -11.60 -18.56
C SER A 217 7.56 -10.76 -18.40
N ASN A 218 8.71 -11.43 -18.40
CA ASN A 218 10.03 -10.81 -18.46
C ASN A 218 10.54 -10.61 -19.90
N SER A 219 9.72 -10.89 -20.92
CA SER A 219 10.11 -10.72 -22.33
C SER A 219 9.64 -9.37 -22.87
N ALA A 220 10.58 -8.47 -23.15
CA ALA A 220 10.35 -7.20 -23.86
C ALA A 220 11.63 -6.74 -24.58
N PRO A 221 12.11 -7.48 -25.60
CA PRO A 221 13.40 -7.19 -26.26
C PRO A 221 13.45 -5.84 -26.98
N ASP A 222 12.31 -5.21 -27.25
CA ASP A 222 12.26 -3.86 -27.80
C ASP A 222 12.56 -2.77 -26.76
N TYR A 223 12.47 -3.11 -25.49
CA TYR A 223 12.76 -2.25 -24.35
C TYR A 223 13.95 -2.76 -23.53
N SER A 224 14.83 -3.58 -24.13
CA SER A 224 16.02 -4.10 -23.46
C SER A 224 16.92 -2.97 -22.96
N LEU A 225 17.62 -3.17 -21.83
CA LEU A 225 18.52 -2.16 -21.27
C LEU A 225 19.59 -1.68 -22.27
N PRO A 226 20.22 -2.54 -23.10
CA PRO A 226 21.20 -2.08 -24.10
C PRO A 226 20.62 -1.10 -25.14
N LYS A 227 19.35 -1.25 -25.54
CA LYS A 227 18.68 -0.32 -26.46
C LYS A 227 18.42 1.03 -25.81
N ILE A 228 17.99 1.01 -24.54
CA ILE A 228 17.76 2.23 -23.76
C ILE A 228 19.08 2.99 -23.56
N ILE A 229 20.13 2.29 -23.12
CA ILE A 229 21.49 2.85 -22.96
C ILE A 229 22.05 3.35 -24.32
N GLY A 230 21.70 2.67 -25.41
CA GLY A 230 22.10 3.03 -26.77
C GLY A 230 21.41 4.26 -27.34
N GLY A 231 20.40 4.79 -26.65
CA GLY A 231 19.71 6.03 -27.00
C GLY A 231 18.43 5.87 -27.82
N ASP A 232 17.95 4.63 -28.05
CA ASP A 232 16.76 4.36 -28.87
C ASP A 232 15.50 5.04 -28.32
N PHE A 233 15.48 5.36 -27.02
CA PHE A 233 14.37 5.99 -26.31
C PHE A 233 14.62 7.45 -25.94
N ASP A 234 15.76 8.05 -26.29
CA ASP A 234 16.16 9.38 -25.80
C ASP A 234 15.17 10.46 -26.23
N ALA A 235 14.69 10.41 -27.48
CA ALA A 235 13.69 11.36 -27.96
C ALA A 235 12.39 11.32 -27.12
N TYR A 236 11.96 10.12 -26.72
CA TYR A 236 10.83 9.93 -25.83
C TYR A 236 11.14 10.47 -24.42
N LEU A 237 12.31 10.14 -23.85
CA LEU A 237 12.71 10.56 -22.51
C LEU A 237 12.87 12.09 -22.40
N HIS A 238 13.47 12.74 -23.40
CA HIS A 238 13.57 14.20 -23.46
C HIS A 238 12.18 14.85 -23.54
N GLN A 239 11.26 14.31 -24.35
CA GLN A 239 9.89 14.84 -24.40
C GLN A 239 9.18 14.63 -23.06
N TYR A 240 9.33 13.46 -22.45
CA TYR A 240 8.74 13.14 -21.17
C TYR A 240 9.22 14.10 -20.06
N ALA A 241 10.53 14.36 -19.99
CA ALA A 241 11.12 15.28 -19.02
C ALA A 241 10.63 16.72 -19.24
N LYS A 242 10.50 17.18 -20.49
CA LYS A 242 9.90 18.49 -20.82
C LYS A 242 8.45 18.58 -20.36
N ASP A 243 7.67 17.52 -20.52
CA ASP A 243 6.28 17.48 -20.09
C ASP A 243 6.15 17.50 -18.55
N VAL A 244 7.09 16.87 -17.83
CA VAL A 244 7.21 17.00 -16.36
C VAL A 244 7.46 18.45 -15.96
N VAL A 245 8.45 19.11 -16.58
CA VAL A 245 8.74 20.55 -16.34
C VAL A 245 7.52 21.42 -16.64
N ALA A 246 6.84 21.17 -17.76
CA ALA A 246 5.65 21.92 -18.15
C ALA A 246 4.47 21.75 -17.16
N SER A 247 4.41 20.64 -16.43
CA SER A 247 3.39 20.45 -15.39
C SER A 247 3.62 21.32 -14.15
N GLY A 248 4.88 21.65 -13.85
CA GLY A 248 5.28 22.43 -12.68
C GLY A 248 4.93 21.78 -11.34
N LEU A 249 4.59 20.49 -11.33
CA LEU A 249 4.15 19.77 -10.14
C LEU A 249 5.07 18.57 -9.88
N PRO A 250 5.52 18.38 -8.62
CA PRO A 250 6.45 17.31 -8.31
C PRO A 250 5.79 15.93 -8.33
N LEU A 251 6.58 14.89 -8.58
CA LEU A 251 6.17 13.49 -8.46
C LEU A 251 7.34 12.60 -8.04
N ALA A 252 7.04 11.47 -7.44
CA ALA A 252 8.00 10.38 -7.28
C ALA A 252 7.98 9.47 -8.51
N ILE A 253 9.16 9.13 -9.04
CA ILE A 253 9.34 8.17 -10.13
C ILE A 253 10.07 6.96 -9.57
N ARG A 254 9.36 5.82 -9.56
CA ARG A 254 9.89 4.50 -9.23
C ARG A 254 10.16 3.74 -10.53
N LEU A 255 11.29 4.08 -11.16
CA LEU A 255 11.72 3.53 -12.44
C LEU A 255 12.13 2.07 -12.31
N ASP A 256 11.62 1.19 -13.16
CA ASP A 256 12.08 -0.19 -13.34
C ASP A 256 12.35 -0.90 -12.00
N HIS A 257 11.32 -0.92 -11.17
CA HIS A 257 11.28 -1.49 -9.82
C HIS A 257 11.55 -3.00 -9.77
N GLU A 258 11.87 -3.52 -8.58
CA GLU A 258 12.11 -4.95 -8.32
C GLU A 258 13.15 -5.58 -9.26
N MET A 259 14.11 -4.77 -9.71
CA MET A 259 15.16 -5.14 -10.65
C MET A 259 16.01 -6.32 -10.18
N ASN A 260 16.10 -6.54 -8.87
CA ASN A 260 16.79 -7.67 -8.25
C ASN A 260 16.02 -9.01 -8.33
N GLY A 261 14.82 -9.02 -8.93
CA GLY A 261 14.07 -10.22 -9.27
C GLY A 261 14.44 -10.82 -10.63
N ILE A 262 13.52 -11.64 -11.17
CA ILE A 262 13.66 -12.33 -12.48
C ILE A 262 12.42 -12.18 -13.37
N TRP A 263 11.37 -11.54 -12.87
CA TRP A 263 10.04 -11.52 -13.49
C TRP A 263 9.82 -10.31 -14.40
N TYR A 264 10.73 -9.33 -14.41
CA TYR A 264 10.60 -8.14 -15.22
C TYR A 264 11.67 -8.05 -16.33
N PRO A 265 11.37 -7.37 -17.44
CA PRO A 265 12.25 -7.32 -18.60
C PRO A 265 13.53 -6.51 -18.40
N TRP A 266 13.57 -5.67 -17.35
CA TRP A 266 14.74 -4.91 -16.92
C TRP A 266 15.59 -5.62 -15.86
N SER A 267 15.20 -6.82 -15.41
CA SER A 267 16.11 -7.69 -14.65
C SER A 267 17.27 -8.13 -15.55
N GLU A 268 18.49 -8.18 -15.01
CA GLU A 268 19.68 -8.44 -15.85
C GLU A 268 19.79 -9.91 -16.28
N ASN A 269 19.40 -10.86 -15.41
CA ASN A 269 19.50 -12.28 -15.69
C ASN A 269 18.42 -13.11 -14.97
N ASP A 270 18.19 -14.34 -15.44
CA ASP A 270 17.16 -15.27 -14.97
C ASP A 270 17.49 -16.02 -13.65
N GLY A 271 18.58 -15.66 -12.97
CA GLY A 271 19.07 -16.34 -11.78
C GLY A 271 19.92 -17.58 -12.06
N ALA A 272 19.88 -18.13 -13.28
CA ALA A 272 20.82 -19.14 -13.78
C ALA A 272 22.02 -18.50 -14.52
N GLY A 273 22.04 -17.18 -14.64
CA GLY A 273 23.08 -16.41 -15.29
C GLY A 273 22.84 -16.18 -16.79
N ASN A 274 21.69 -16.62 -17.33
CA ASN A 274 21.35 -16.29 -18.71
C ASN A 274 20.78 -14.87 -18.78
N PRO A 275 21.16 -14.08 -19.79
CA PRO A 275 20.68 -12.71 -19.95
C PRO A 275 19.18 -12.68 -20.24
N ILE A 276 18.44 -11.82 -19.55
CA ILE A 276 17.05 -11.50 -19.90
C ILE A 276 17.06 -10.40 -20.96
N ASN A 277 16.37 -10.57 -22.09
CA ASN A 277 16.31 -9.59 -23.20
C ASN A 277 17.67 -9.12 -23.75
N GLY A 278 18.77 -9.84 -23.50
CA GLY A 278 20.13 -9.41 -23.85
C GLY A 278 20.77 -8.43 -22.87
N ASN A 279 20.15 -8.18 -21.71
CA ASN A 279 20.71 -7.39 -20.63
C ASN A 279 21.98 -8.04 -20.07
N SER A 280 22.95 -7.22 -19.65
CA SER A 280 24.20 -7.67 -19.03
C SER A 280 24.36 -7.13 -17.61
N PRO A 281 25.19 -7.77 -16.77
CA PRO A 281 25.52 -7.24 -15.44
C PRO A 281 26.01 -5.78 -15.48
N GLY A 282 25.37 -4.93 -14.70
CA GLY A 282 25.63 -3.49 -14.61
C GLY A 282 24.89 -2.62 -15.63
N ASP A 283 24.13 -3.21 -16.55
CA ASP A 283 23.30 -2.43 -17.48
C ASP A 283 22.15 -1.73 -16.76
N TYR A 284 21.63 -2.29 -15.67
CA TYR A 284 20.57 -1.64 -14.91
C TYR A 284 21.02 -0.26 -14.38
N VAL A 285 22.22 -0.21 -13.80
CA VAL A 285 22.81 1.04 -13.29
C VAL A 285 23.09 2.04 -14.43
N LYS A 286 23.60 1.57 -15.57
CA LYS A 286 23.84 2.46 -16.73
C LYS A 286 22.53 3.03 -17.26
N MET A 287 21.49 2.21 -17.39
CA MET A 287 20.17 2.64 -17.84
C MET A 287 19.58 3.66 -16.87
N TRP A 288 19.61 3.39 -15.56
CA TRP A 288 19.10 4.32 -14.54
C TRP A 288 19.76 5.70 -14.66
N ARG A 289 21.10 5.72 -14.69
CA ARG A 289 21.87 6.97 -14.78
C ARG A 289 21.59 7.72 -16.09
N HIS A 290 21.47 6.99 -17.20
CA HIS A 290 21.14 7.57 -18.51
C HIS A 290 19.78 8.29 -18.50
N VAL A 291 18.73 7.64 -17.97
CA VAL A 291 17.39 8.25 -17.85
C VAL A 291 17.42 9.46 -16.93
N HIS A 292 18.08 9.34 -15.78
CA HIS A 292 18.23 10.45 -14.82
C HIS A 292 18.97 11.64 -15.44
N ASP A 293 20.06 11.40 -16.17
CA ASP A 293 20.88 12.46 -16.79
C ASP A 293 20.10 13.19 -17.90
N ILE A 294 19.24 12.51 -18.63
CA ILE A 294 18.31 13.15 -19.58
C ILE A 294 17.33 14.06 -18.85
N PHE A 295 16.75 13.60 -17.74
CA PHE A 295 15.85 14.43 -16.93
C PHE A 295 16.57 15.64 -16.32
N GLN A 296 17.83 15.46 -15.90
CA GLN A 296 18.68 16.55 -15.42
C GLN A 296 18.94 17.60 -16.49
N GLN A 297 19.22 17.18 -17.74
CA GLN A 297 19.46 18.08 -18.86
C GLN A 297 18.26 18.97 -19.19
N GLU A 298 17.05 18.44 -19.02
CA GLU A 298 15.80 19.17 -19.26
C GLU A 298 15.32 19.95 -18.01
N GLY A 299 16.00 19.82 -16.87
CA GLY A 299 15.63 20.47 -15.61
C GLY A 299 14.48 19.78 -14.85
N ALA A 300 14.07 18.58 -15.27
CA ALA A 300 12.97 17.83 -14.65
C ALA A 300 13.31 17.31 -13.24
N ASN A 301 14.58 17.14 -12.91
CA ASN A 301 15.01 16.68 -11.58
C ASN A 301 14.59 17.60 -10.43
N ASP A 302 14.34 18.88 -10.69
CA ASP A 302 13.81 19.82 -9.68
C ASP A 302 12.36 19.49 -9.27
N LEU A 303 11.67 18.64 -10.04
CA LEU A 303 10.30 18.17 -9.79
C LEU A 303 10.23 16.66 -9.51
N VAL A 304 11.28 15.89 -9.81
CA VAL A 304 11.27 14.43 -9.66
C VAL A 304 11.95 14.00 -8.37
N VAL A 305 11.28 13.15 -7.62
CA VAL A 305 11.87 12.34 -6.54
C VAL A 305 12.16 10.95 -7.09
N TRP A 306 13.44 10.60 -7.22
CA TRP A 306 13.89 9.32 -7.79
C TRP A 306 13.87 8.21 -6.74
N VAL A 307 13.09 7.16 -6.98
CA VAL A 307 12.82 6.06 -6.03
C VAL A 307 13.43 4.75 -6.54
N TRP A 308 14.63 4.40 -6.08
CA TRP A 308 15.27 3.12 -6.43
C TRP A 308 14.72 2.00 -5.55
N ALA A 309 13.92 1.09 -6.12
CA ALA A 309 13.04 0.21 -5.34
C ALA A 309 13.23 -1.29 -5.65
N PRO A 310 14.14 -2.00 -4.97
CA PRO A 310 14.21 -3.46 -5.06
C PRO A 310 13.01 -4.20 -4.42
N ASN A 311 12.89 -5.49 -4.73
CA ASN A 311 12.04 -6.45 -4.01
C ASN A 311 12.76 -6.95 -2.75
N ILE A 312 11.99 -7.40 -1.76
CA ILE A 312 12.54 -8.13 -0.60
C ILE A 312 13.39 -9.35 -1.01
N VAL A 313 14.43 -9.64 -0.23
CA VAL A 313 15.44 -10.65 -0.62
C VAL A 313 15.09 -12.08 -0.23
N ASN A 314 14.01 -12.29 0.52
CA ASN A 314 13.68 -13.60 1.11
C ASN A 314 13.36 -14.69 0.06
N ASN A 315 12.69 -14.33 -1.04
CA ASN A 315 12.28 -15.28 -2.08
C ASN A 315 12.90 -15.02 -3.46
N LEU A 316 14.17 -14.62 -3.49
CA LEU A 316 14.94 -14.46 -4.72
C LEU A 316 15.76 -15.73 -5.05
N PRO A 317 16.17 -15.92 -6.32
CA PRO A 317 17.17 -16.92 -6.70
C PRO A 317 18.43 -16.84 -5.84
N ALA A 318 19.09 -17.97 -5.61
CA ALA A 318 20.27 -18.03 -4.73
C ALA A 318 21.39 -17.07 -5.16
N THR A 319 21.62 -16.95 -6.47
CA THR A 319 22.59 -16.02 -7.07
C THR A 319 22.25 -14.55 -6.79
N HIS A 320 20.96 -14.21 -6.76
CA HIS A 320 20.49 -12.85 -6.50
C HIS A 320 20.47 -12.49 -5.01
N LYS A 321 20.61 -13.49 -4.12
CA LYS A 321 20.77 -13.28 -2.68
C LYS A 321 22.24 -13.13 -2.24
N ALA A 322 23.17 -13.40 -3.15
CA ALA A 322 24.60 -13.32 -2.88
C ALA A 322 25.02 -11.92 -2.41
N ALA A 323 26.09 -11.85 -1.63
CA ALA A 323 26.67 -10.58 -1.22
C ALA A 323 27.15 -9.80 -2.45
N GLY A 324 26.89 -8.50 -2.50
CA GLY A 324 27.26 -7.64 -3.62
C GLY A 324 26.23 -7.59 -4.75
N TYR A 325 25.27 -8.52 -4.84
CA TYR A 325 24.31 -8.53 -5.96
C TYR A 325 23.40 -7.30 -5.96
N LEU A 326 22.78 -6.99 -4.82
CA LEU A 326 21.88 -5.85 -4.71
C LEU A 326 22.66 -4.52 -4.77
N GLU A 327 23.85 -4.51 -4.18
CA GLU A 327 24.79 -3.41 -4.19
C GLU A 327 25.19 -3.02 -5.63
N ASN A 328 25.40 -3.99 -6.51
CA ASN A 328 25.75 -3.78 -7.92
C ASN A 328 24.59 -3.19 -8.76
N LEU A 329 23.36 -3.21 -8.24
CA LEU A 329 22.19 -2.63 -8.88
C LEU A 329 21.91 -1.19 -8.39
N TYR A 330 22.68 -0.69 -7.42
CA TYR A 330 22.50 0.65 -6.87
C TYR A 330 23.21 1.72 -7.72
N PRO A 331 22.49 2.72 -8.25
CA PRO A 331 23.08 3.71 -9.16
C PRO A 331 23.90 4.79 -8.45
N GLY A 332 23.87 4.86 -7.11
CA GLY A 332 24.62 5.83 -6.30
C GLY A 332 23.74 6.95 -5.74
N ASP A 333 24.20 7.55 -4.63
CA ASP A 333 23.44 8.56 -3.88
C ASP A 333 23.11 9.83 -4.67
N ASP A 334 23.87 10.15 -5.73
CA ASP A 334 23.62 11.30 -6.60
C ASP A 334 22.44 11.08 -7.57
N TYR A 335 22.00 9.83 -7.72
CA TYR A 335 20.95 9.41 -8.66
C TYR A 335 19.68 8.92 -7.96
N VAL A 336 19.66 8.96 -6.63
CA VAL A 336 18.59 8.41 -5.80
C VAL A 336 18.23 9.40 -4.70
N ASP A 337 16.93 9.69 -4.60
CA ASP A 337 16.38 10.48 -3.51
C ASP A 337 15.87 9.57 -2.40
N TRP A 338 15.08 8.56 -2.77
CA TRP A 338 14.50 7.57 -1.85
C TRP A 338 14.89 6.15 -2.24
N VAL A 339 15.18 5.33 -1.24
CA VAL A 339 15.27 3.89 -1.42
C VAL A 339 13.89 3.29 -1.23
N GLY A 340 13.33 2.73 -2.29
CA GLY A 340 12.10 1.97 -2.24
C GLY A 340 12.32 0.54 -1.74
N LEU A 341 11.25 -0.12 -1.29
CA LEU A 341 11.24 -1.57 -1.06
C LEU A 341 9.83 -2.12 -1.31
N SER A 342 9.72 -3.07 -2.24
CA SER A 342 8.51 -3.86 -2.44
C SER A 342 8.55 -5.12 -1.58
N GLY A 343 7.51 -5.37 -0.79
CA GLY A 343 7.43 -6.55 0.07
C GLY A 343 6.01 -6.94 0.44
N TYR A 344 5.71 -8.23 0.33
CA TYR A 344 4.38 -8.76 0.56
C TYR A 344 4.41 -10.02 1.44
N LEU A 345 3.41 -10.18 2.29
CA LEU A 345 3.08 -11.49 2.88
C LEU A 345 2.27 -12.29 1.85
N ARG A 346 2.92 -13.20 1.12
CA ARG A 346 2.35 -13.98 0.00
C ARG A 346 2.38 -15.50 0.24
N PRO A 347 1.28 -16.23 -0.04
CA PRO A 347 1.29 -17.68 -0.14
C PRO A 347 1.99 -18.15 -1.44
N PRO A 348 2.42 -19.42 -1.54
CA PRO A 348 2.30 -20.45 -0.52
C PRO A 348 3.24 -20.20 0.68
N TYR A 349 2.76 -20.48 1.88
CA TYR A 349 3.58 -20.35 3.09
C TYR A 349 4.32 -21.65 3.38
N LYS A 350 5.61 -21.52 3.72
CA LYS A 350 6.47 -22.64 4.11
C LYS A 350 6.37 -22.83 5.64
N SER A 351 6.66 -24.03 6.14
CA SER A 351 6.48 -24.38 7.56
C SER A 351 7.34 -23.56 8.52
N ASP A 352 8.42 -22.95 8.01
CA ASP A 352 9.38 -22.10 8.71
C ASP A 352 9.10 -20.60 8.50
N ASN A 353 8.05 -20.22 7.77
CA ASN A 353 7.67 -18.82 7.62
C ASN A 353 7.20 -18.24 8.96
N ASP A 354 7.77 -17.09 9.34
CA ASP A 354 7.22 -16.21 10.36
C ASP A 354 6.38 -15.10 9.70
N PHE A 355 5.21 -14.80 10.26
CA PHE A 355 4.25 -13.84 9.72
C PHE A 355 4.45 -12.45 10.36
N SER A 356 5.69 -11.99 10.37
CA SER A 356 6.09 -10.73 11.00
C SER A 356 6.73 -9.75 10.01
N PHE A 357 6.78 -8.48 10.41
CA PHE A 357 7.60 -7.47 9.73
C PHE A 357 9.06 -7.89 9.66
N GLY A 358 9.60 -8.39 10.78
CA GLY A 358 11.00 -8.76 10.90
C GLY A 358 11.38 -9.82 9.87
N TYR A 359 10.57 -10.86 9.72
CA TYR A 359 10.79 -11.88 8.71
C TYR A 359 10.66 -11.34 7.28
N THR A 360 9.72 -10.43 7.05
CA THR A 360 9.42 -9.92 5.69
C THR A 360 10.47 -8.92 5.21
N PHE A 361 10.83 -7.95 6.06
CA PHE A 361 11.58 -6.76 5.64
C PHE A 361 12.99 -6.69 6.21
N GLN A 362 13.25 -7.18 7.43
CA GLN A 362 14.54 -6.94 8.10
C GLN A 362 15.76 -7.38 7.27
N PRO A 363 15.80 -8.57 6.64
CA PRO A 363 16.95 -8.98 5.84
C PRO A 363 17.24 -8.03 4.67
N SER A 364 16.19 -7.42 4.12
CA SER A 364 16.32 -6.47 3.02
C SER A 364 16.76 -5.11 3.55
N LEU A 365 16.16 -4.63 4.65
CA LEU A 365 16.53 -3.37 5.30
C LEU A 365 18.01 -3.36 5.73
N ASP A 366 18.52 -4.47 6.26
CA ASP A 366 19.93 -4.59 6.65
C ASP A 366 20.87 -4.42 5.45
N LYS A 367 20.53 -5.01 4.29
CA LYS A 367 21.27 -4.82 3.04
C LYS A 367 21.18 -3.38 2.55
N LEU A 368 19.99 -2.79 2.50
CA LEU A 368 19.79 -1.41 2.04
C LEU A 368 20.59 -0.41 2.90
N ARG A 369 20.56 -0.56 4.23
CA ARG A 369 21.28 0.30 5.18
C ARG A 369 22.80 0.15 5.11
N SER A 370 23.29 -0.95 4.51
CA SER A 370 24.70 -1.16 4.21
C SER A 370 25.14 -0.49 2.90
N ILE A 371 24.19 -0.25 1.98
CA ILE A 371 24.42 0.39 0.68
C ILE A 371 24.41 1.92 0.81
N THR A 372 23.43 2.47 1.53
CA THR A 372 23.19 3.92 1.58
C THR A 372 22.52 4.36 2.89
N LYS A 373 22.46 5.68 3.10
CA LYS A 373 21.75 6.36 4.20
C LYS A 373 20.54 7.16 3.73
N LYS A 374 20.18 7.09 2.44
CA LYS A 374 18.97 7.71 1.91
C LYS A 374 17.73 7.18 2.62
N PRO A 375 16.69 8.01 2.80
CA PRO A 375 15.45 7.60 3.45
C PRO A 375 14.78 6.46 2.68
N ILE A 376 14.12 5.58 3.43
CA ILE A 376 13.49 4.36 2.91
C ILE A 376 11.97 4.57 2.82
N ILE A 377 11.37 4.29 1.67
CA ILE A 377 9.92 4.15 1.52
C ILE A 377 9.57 2.69 1.22
N LEU A 378 8.66 2.10 1.98
CA LEU A 378 8.12 0.79 1.64
C LEU A 378 7.13 0.97 0.47
N ALA A 379 7.68 1.04 -0.73
CA ALA A 379 7.02 1.52 -1.94
C ALA A 379 5.83 0.67 -2.37
N GLU A 380 5.82 -0.62 -2.02
CA GLU A 380 4.67 -1.50 -2.19
C GLU A 380 4.58 -2.50 -1.06
N VAL A 381 3.43 -2.51 -0.37
CA VAL A 381 3.17 -3.39 0.76
C VAL A 381 1.80 -4.04 0.63
N GLY A 382 1.69 -5.34 0.95
CA GLY A 382 0.39 -6.01 1.06
C GLY A 382 0.49 -7.35 1.80
N ALA A 383 -0.63 -7.83 2.36
CA ALA A 383 -0.63 -9.04 3.19
C ALA A 383 -1.85 -9.99 3.08
N SER A 384 -1.55 -11.29 3.15
CA SER A 384 -2.34 -12.52 2.94
C SER A 384 -3.61 -12.65 3.73
N GLU A 385 -4.80 -12.59 3.13
CA GLU A 385 -5.95 -13.19 3.83
C GLU A 385 -5.87 -14.71 3.88
N THR A 386 -5.12 -15.34 2.97
CA THR A 386 -4.81 -16.78 3.03
C THR A 386 -4.28 -17.16 4.39
N ASP A 387 -4.87 -18.21 4.97
CA ASP A 387 -4.59 -18.78 6.30
C ASP A 387 -4.74 -17.81 7.49
N GLY A 388 -5.30 -16.60 7.26
CA GLY A 388 -5.71 -15.68 8.32
C GLY A 388 -4.59 -14.95 9.05
N HIS A 389 -3.38 -14.89 8.47
CA HIS A 389 -2.21 -14.28 9.12
C HIS A 389 -2.16 -12.75 9.05
N LYS A 390 -2.89 -12.12 8.11
CA LYS A 390 -2.83 -10.68 7.84
C LYS A 390 -3.05 -9.76 9.04
N PRO A 391 -4.07 -9.93 9.92
CA PRO A 391 -4.25 -9.03 11.06
C PRO A 391 -3.05 -9.01 12.02
N GLY A 392 -2.47 -10.19 12.30
CA GLY A 392 -1.27 -10.32 13.13
C GLY A 392 -0.04 -9.71 12.47
N TRP A 393 0.13 -9.95 11.16
CA TRP A 393 1.21 -9.35 10.39
C TRP A 393 1.11 -7.81 10.34
N ILE A 394 -0.09 -7.25 10.16
CA ILE A 394 -0.33 -5.79 10.21
C ILE A 394 0.06 -5.23 11.57
N THR A 395 -0.32 -5.92 12.66
CA THR A 395 0.06 -5.50 14.01
C THR A 395 1.59 -5.50 14.16
N SER A 396 2.27 -6.53 13.67
CA SER A 396 3.74 -6.60 13.66
C SER A 396 4.37 -5.49 12.81
N PHE A 397 3.78 -5.16 11.66
CA PHE A 397 4.20 -4.10 10.75
C PHE A 397 4.23 -2.74 11.43
N PHE A 398 3.12 -2.29 12.00
CA PHE A 398 3.07 -1.00 12.70
C PHE A 398 3.91 -0.98 13.98
N THR A 399 3.96 -2.11 14.72
CA THR A 399 4.86 -2.22 15.88
C THR A 399 6.33 -2.04 15.50
N ALA A 400 6.73 -2.51 14.31
CA ALA A 400 8.09 -2.36 13.84
C ALA A 400 8.39 -0.94 13.32
N LEU A 401 7.45 -0.28 12.64
CA LEU A 401 7.61 1.10 12.20
C LEU A 401 7.87 2.06 13.37
N ALA A 402 7.21 1.82 14.51
CA ALA A 402 7.37 2.62 15.73
C ALA A 402 8.77 2.52 16.36
N LYS A 403 9.59 1.56 15.94
CA LYS A 403 10.88 1.34 16.58
C LYS A 403 11.93 2.36 16.08
N PRO A 404 12.77 2.92 16.98
CA PRO A 404 13.79 3.90 16.59
C PRO A 404 14.75 3.43 15.49
N GLU A 405 15.08 2.13 15.45
CA GLU A 405 15.92 1.56 14.38
C GLU A 405 15.28 1.63 12.99
N ASN A 406 13.99 1.93 12.88
CA ASN A 406 13.22 2.10 11.65
C ASN A 406 12.76 3.55 11.43
N SER A 407 13.44 4.51 12.07
CA SER A 407 13.20 5.95 11.89
C SER A 407 13.59 6.45 10.49
N ASP A 408 14.45 5.73 9.78
CA ASP A 408 14.80 5.98 8.38
C ASP A 408 13.69 5.59 7.39
N ILE A 409 12.64 4.89 7.84
CA ILE A 409 11.49 4.52 7.01
C ILE A 409 10.49 5.69 6.95
N ILE A 410 10.57 6.52 5.93
CA ILE A 410 9.72 7.72 5.78
C ILE A 410 8.27 7.41 5.41
N GLY A 411 7.90 6.15 5.21
CA GLY A 411 6.50 5.76 5.01
C GLY A 411 6.33 4.46 4.23
N PHE A 412 5.10 4.20 3.81
CA PHE A 412 4.75 3.04 3.00
C PHE A 412 3.61 3.35 2.03
N SER A 413 3.48 2.54 0.98
CA SER A 413 2.31 2.57 0.09
C SER A 413 1.66 1.19 0.02
N TRP A 414 0.40 1.12 0.45
CA TRP A 414 -0.35 -0.13 0.51
C TRP A 414 -0.97 -0.48 -0.84
N PHE A 415 -0.77 -1.72 -1.29
CA PHE A 415 -1.35 -2.23 -2.51
C PHE A 415 -2.78 -2.71 -2.25
N ASN A 416 -3.78 -1.84 -2.37
CA ASN A 416 -5.17 -2.13 -1.98
C ASN A 416 -5.95 -2.87 -3.08
N LEU A 417 -5.43 -4.01 -3.56
CA LEU A 417 -5.98 -4.79 -4.66
C LEU A 417 -6.25 -6.25 -4.26
N ALA A 418 -7.11 -6.93 -5.02
CA ALA A 418 -7.25 -8.38 -4.98
C ALA A 418 -6.76 -8.96 -6.31
N VAL A 419 -5.62 -9.63 -6.29
CA VAL A 419 -4.95 -10.12 -7.50
C VAL A 419 -4.86 -11.64 -7.47
N THR A 420 -5.23 -12.31 -8.56
CA THR A 420 -4.97 -13.74 -8.69
C THR A 420 -3.71 -13.95 -9.52
N SER A 421 -2.71 -14.59 -8.93
CA SER A 421 -1.42 -14.84 -9.57
C SER A 421 -0.95 -16.27 -9.33
N TYR A 422 0.09 -16.67 -10.04
CA TYR A 422 0.84 -17.89 -9.75
C TYR A 422 2.09 -17.52 -8.96
N VAL A 423 2.25 -18.11 -7.78
CA VAL A 423 3.46 -17.98 -6.95
C VAL A 423 4.06 -19.36 -6.82
N GLU A 424 5.31 -19.53 -7.25
CA GLU A 424 5.99 -20.85 -7.28
C GLU A 424 5.15 -21.93 -8.00
N GLY A 425 4.43 -21.55 -9.07
CA GLY A 425 3.55 -22.44 -9.84
C GLY A 425 2.19 -22.72 -9.20
N VAL A 426 1.91 -22.17 -8.01
CA VAL A 426 0.63 -22.31 -7.30
C VAL A 426 -0.25 -21.10 -7.56
N ARG A 427 -1.46 -21.33 -8.08
CA ARG A 427 -2.46 -20.27 -8.26
C ARG A 427 -3.04 -19.86 -6.91
N ALA A 428 -2.91 -18.59 -6.55
CA ALA A 428 -3.48 -18.04 -5.33
C ALA A 428 -4.17 -16.69 -5.59
N THR A 429 -5.31 -16.47 -4.93
CA THR A 429 -5.91 -15.14 -4.86
C THR A 429 -5.32 -14.41 -3.66
N ASN A 430 -4.57 -13.37 -3.97
CA ASN A 430 -3.93 -12.48 -3.03
C ASN A 430 -4.86 -11.30 -2.75
N ASP A 431 -5.64 -11.37 -1.67
CA ASP A 431 -6.52 -10.26 -1.25
C ASP A 431 -5.78 -9.30 -0.31
N TRP A 432 -5.15 -8.29 -0.90
CA TRP A 432 -4.40 -7.28 -0.16
C TRP A 432 -5.26 -6.16 0.38
N ARG A 433 -6.54 -6.04 0.00
CA ARG A 433 -7.39 -4.91 0.39
C ARG A 433 -7.42 -4.68 1.91
N ILE A 434 -7.31 -3.44 2.35
CA ILE A 434 -7.32 -3.07 3.77
C ILE A 434 -8.66 -3.44 4.42
N ASP A 435 -9.73 -3.34 3.65
CA ASP A 435 -11.10 -3.61 4.07
C ASP A 435 -11.61 -5.00 3.65
N SER A 436 -10.70 -5.95 3.40
CA SER A 436 -11.04 -7.35 3.06
C SER A 436 -11.83 -8.05 4.16
N ARG A 437 -11.50 -7.77 5.43
CA ARG A 437 -12.18 -8.27 6.63
C ARG A 437 -12.21 -7.21 7.73
N SER A 438 -13.15 -7.37 8.67
CA SER A 438 -13.34 -6.48 9.81
C SER A 438 -12.17 -6.49 10.79
N ASP A 439 -11.53 -7.64 11.05
CA ASP A 439 -10.35 -7.74 11.92
C ASP A 439 -9.09 -7.17 11.25
N THR A 440 -8.91 -7.40 9.95
CA THR A 440 -7.87 -6.73 9.14
C THR A 440 -8.02 -5.21 9.20
N LEU A 441 -9.23 -4.69 8.92
CA LEU A 441 -9.50 -3.25 8.96
C LEU A 441 -9.26 -2.67 10.37
N SER A 442 -9.71 -3.38 11.41
CA SER A 442 -9.48 -2.97 12.80
C SER A 442 -7.98 -2.88 13.14
N ALA A 443 -7.19 -3.90 12.77
CA ALA A 443 -5.75 -3.91 12.98
C ALA A 443 -5.05 -2.75 12.23
N PHE A 444 -5.52 -2.43 11.03
CA PHE A 444 -4.98 -1.33 10.24
C PHE A 444 -5.29 0.04 10.85
N ILE A 445 -6.53 0.28 11.28
CA ILE A 445 -6.92 1.54 11.95
C ILE A 445 -6.16 1.69 13.27
N ALA A 446 -6.05 0.61 14.05
CA ALA A 446 -5.28 0.62 15.29
C ALA A 446 -3.80 0.95 15.04
N GLY A 447 -3.22 0.43 13.96
CA GLY A 447 -1.85 0.72 13.53
C GLY A 447 -1.63 2.19 13.13
N LEU A 448 -2.47 2.72 12.25
CA LEU A 448 -2.34 4.11 11.76
C LEU A 448 -2.54 5.18 12.83
N THR A 449 -3.28 4.87 13.89
CA THR A 449 -3.64 5.85 14.94
C THR A 449 -2.72 5.79 16.16
N ARG A 450 -1.63 5.02 16.07
CA ARG A 450 -0.57 4.98 17.09
C ARG A 450 0.16 6.34 17.15
N PRO A 451 0.19 7.00 18.32
CA PRO A 451 0.85 8.30 18.44
C PRO A 451 2.36 8.27 18.18
N GLU A 452 2.99 7.10 18.32
CA GLU A 452 4.43 6.91 18.14
C GLU A 452 4.89 6.71 16.68
N ASP A 453 3.97 6.54 15.74
CA ASP A 453 4.30 6.23 14.34
C ASP A 453 4.38 7.48 13.43
N ASP A 454 4.13 8.68 13.98
CA ASP A 454 4.30 9.98 13.34
C ASP A 454 3.65 10.13 11.94
N PHE A 455 2.51 9.48 11.68
CA PHE A 455 1.74 9.70 10.46
C PHE A 455 1.04 11.06 10.48
N THR A 456 1.10 11.80 9.36
CA THR A 456 0.14 12.89 9.12
C THR A 456 -1.15 12.31 8.59
N LEU A 457 -2.18 12.34 9.43
CA LEU A 457 -3.49 11.85 9.07
C LEU A 457 -4.31 12.98 8.44
N THR A 458 -4.77 12.75 7.20
CA THR A 458 -5.79 13.60 6.59
C THR A 458 -7.16 13.01 6.92
N PRO A 459 -8.15 13.78 7.42
CA PRO A 459 -9.49 13.26 7.62
C PRO A 459 -10.04 12.69 6.31
N ALA A 460 -10.65 11.51 6.35
CA ALA A 460 -11.33 10.97 5.17
C ALA A 460 -12.43 11.95 4.68
N PRO A 461 -12.72 11.99 3.37
CA PRO A 461 -13.73 12.87 2.78
C PRO A 461 -15.13 12.74 3.40
#